data_AF-A0A7E5WV47-F1
#
_entry.id   AF-A0A7E5WV47-F1
#
_cell.length_a   1.000
_cell.length_b   1.000
_cell.length_c   1.000
_cell.angle_alpha   90.00
_cell.angle_beta   90.00
_cell.angle_gamma   90.00
#
_symmetry.space_group_name_H-M   'P 1'
#
loop_
_entity.id
_entity.type
_entity.pdbx_description
1 polymer ?
#
loop_
_entity_poly.entity_id
_entity_poly.type
_entity_poly.pdbx_seq_one_letter_code
_entity_poly.pdbx_strand_id
1 'polypeptide(L)'
;MSDIKSLIKKRASIKAKLTQFSSYLNIAKSCEQLSEVQIVEVEYRLNTIENLYDKYDVLQTDMEEMVDDPSEQYAEREEFEKQYYSLVAAARQLISNARKQASGNSIAEVQNANVNNLQRFRRIECLKQHFWSRFSHEYILWLQQRTKWLRSSGELTEGTLVVIKDKGSPPLLWL
;
A
#
# COMPACT_ATOMS: atom_id res chain seq x y z
N MET A 1 13.54 17.82 44.93
CA MET A 1 12.84 18.75 44.02
C MET A 1 13.72 19.01 42.83
N SER A 2 13.20 18.78 41.62
CA SER A 2 13.86 19.15 40.38
C SER A 2 14.04 20.67 40.35
N ASP A 3 15.24 21.17 40.10
CA ASP A 3 15.45 22.61 39.88
C ASP A 3 14.82 23.03 38.54
N ILE A 4 14.15 24.18 38.47
CA ILE A 4 13.47 24.69 37.26
C ILE A 4 14.43 24.74 36.07
N LYS A 5 15.70 25.05 36.33
CA LYS A 5 16.77 25.05 35.32
C LYS A 5 17.01 23.67 34.70
N SER A 6 16.85 22.61 35.49
CA SER A 6 16.95 21.23 35.01
C SER A 6 15.76 20.83 34.14
N LEU A 7 14.55 21.32 34.47
CA LEU A 7 13.33 21.09 33.69
C LEU A 7 13.39 21.82 32.34
N ILE A 8 13.87 23.07 32.32
CA ILE A 8 14.09 23.83 31.07
C ILE A 8 15.04 23.08 30.12
N LYS A 9 16.13 22.50 30.64
CA LYS A 9 17.07 21.69 29.83
C LYS A 9 16.41 20.44 29.25
N LYS A 10 15.60 19.74 30.06
CA LYS A 10 14.84 18.56 29.60
C LYS A 10 13.83 18.95 28.52
N ARG A 11 13.10 20.05 28.69
CA ARG A 11 12.20 20.61 27.67
C ARG A 11 12.92 20.91 26.37
N ALA A 12 14.07 21.57 26.44
CA ALA A 12 14.88 21.86 25.26
C ALA A 12 15.29 20.58 24.51
N SER A 13 15.63 19.51 25.23
CA SER A 13 15.93 18.20 24.63
C SER A 13 14.72 17.58 23.93
N ILE A 14 13.53 17.67 24.52
CA ILE A 14 12.27 17.21 23.91
C ILE A 14 11.96 18.02 22.64
N LYS A 15 12.02 19.35 22.70
CA LYS A 15 11.83 20.24 21.54
C LYS A 15 12.81 19.90 20.41
N ALA A 16 14.08 19.63 20.73
CA ALA A 16 15.09 19.25 19.74
C ALA A 16 14.75 17.94 19.02
N LYS A 17 14.18 16.94 19.72
CA LYS A 17 13.71 15.69 19.10
C LYS A 17 12.55 15.94 18.14
N LEU A 18 11.63 16.83 18.49
CA LEU A 18 10.54 17.25 17.60
C LEU A 18 11.10 17.93 16.33
N THR A 19 12.10 18.81 16.48
CA THR A 19 12.78 19.45 15.34
C THR A 19 13.49 18.43 14.45
N GLN A 20 14.18 17.45 15.02
CA GLN A 20 14.81 16.37 14.24
C GLN A 20 13.80 15.55 13.45
N PHE A 21 12.64 15.27 14.04
CA PHE A 21 11.55 14.60 13.33
C PHE A 21 10.96 15.45 12.20
N SER A 22 10.79 16.75 12.42
CA SER A 22 10.38 17.70 11.38
C SER A 22 11.32 17.68 10.18
N SER A 23 12.63 17.77 10.42
CA SER A 23 13.65 17.71 9.35
C SER A 23 13.57 16.39 8.58
N TYR A 24 13.39 15.27 9.26
CA TYR A 24 13.23 13.97 8.62
C TYR A 24 11.95 13.91 7.77
N LEU A 25 10.80 14.34 8.30
CA LEU A 25 9.54 14.35 7.56
C LEU A 25 9.60 15.23 6.32
N ASN A 26 10.31 16.36 6.37
CA ASN A 26 10.47 17.21 5.19
C ASN A 26 11.22 16.50 4.07
N ILE A 27 12.27 15.75 4.41
CA ILE A 27 12.98 14.90 3.44
C ILE A 27 12.05 13.81 2.89
N ALA A 28 11.29 13.14 3.76
CA ALA A 28 10.36 12.09 3.36
C ALA A 28 9.23 12.61 2.44
N LYS A 29 8.74 13.83 2.68
CA LYS A 29 7.73 14.50 1.83
C LYS A 29 8.28 14.88 0.46
N SER A 30 9.57 15.13 0.33
CA SER A 30 10.20 15.44 -0.95
C SER A 30 10.39 14.21 -1.84
N CYS A 31 10.24 13.00 -1.30
CA CYS A 31 10.29 11.77 -2.09
C CYS A 31 8.99 11.58 -2.89
N GLU A 32 9.11 11.36 -4.20
CA GLU A 32 7.96 11.15 -5.11
C GLU A 32 7.18 9.87 -4.79
N GLN A 33 7.88 8.83 -4.32
CA GLN A 33 7.28 7.58 -3.86
C GLN A 33 8.05 7.04 -2.65
N LEU A 34 7.35 6.79 -1.54
CA LEU A 34 7.95 6.17 -0.37
C LEU A 34 8.00 4.65 -0.52
N SER A 35 9.16 4.07 -0.21
CA SER A 35 9.30 2.62 -0.11
C SER A 35 8.61 2.09 1.15
N GLU A 36 8.26 0.80 1.15
CA GLU A 36 7.65 0.13 2.31
C GLU A 36 8.52 0.28 3.58
N VAL A 37 9.85 0.21 3.44
CA VAL A 37 10.80 0.41 4.54
C VAL A 37 10.70 1.84 5.09
N GLN A 38 10.59 2.85 4.22
CA GLN A 38 10.45 4.24 4.64
C GLN A 38 9.10 4.49 5.34
N ILE A 39 8.02 3.83 4.90
CA ILE A 39 6.71 3.90 5.57
C ILE A 39 6.83 3.38 7.00
N VAL A 40 7.45 2.21 7.19
CA VAL A 40 7.67 1.61 8.51
C VAL A 40 8.57 2.49 9.38
N GLU A 41 9.61 3.11 8.81
CA GLU A 41 10.48 4.03 9.55
C GLU A 41 9.73 5.27 10.04
N VAL A 42 8.88 5.87 9.19
CA VAL A 42 8.04 7.02 9.56
C VAL A 42 7.07 6.61 10.67
N GLU A 43 6.47 5.42 10.61
CA GLU A 43 5.58 4.89 11.66
C GLU A 43 6.30 4.73 13.00
N TYR A 44 7.49 4.15 13.00
CA TYR A 44 8.27 3.97 14.22
C TYR A 44 8.66 5.31 14.85
N ARG A 45 9.12 6.27 14.03
CA ARG A 45 9.46 7.61 14.50
C ARG A 45 8.22 8.37 15.00
N LEU A 46 7.08 8.24 14.32
CA LEU A 46 5.81 8.81 14.75
C LEU A 46 5.40 8.30 16.12
N ASN A 47 5.41 6.98 16.33
CA ASN A 47 5.11 6.38 17.63
C ASN A 47 6.08 6.88 18.72
N THR A 48 7.35 7.07 18.38
CA THR A 48 8.34 7.64 19.32
C THR A 48 7.98 9.07 19.72
N ILE A 49 7.48 9.88 18.78
CA ILE A 49 7.06 11.26 19.01
C ILE A 49 5.74 11.33 19.80
N GLU A 50 4.79 10.43 19.53
CA GLU A 50 3.55 10.32 20.31
C GLU A 50 3.85 10.00 21.79
N ASN A 51 4.71 9.01 22.07
CA ASN A 51 5.16 8.71 23.44
C ASN A 51 6.01 9.82 24.09
N LEU A 52 6.57 10.73 23.29
CA LEU A 52 7.35 11.86 23.78
C LEU A 52 6.45 13.02 24.21
N TYR A 53 5.25 13.14 23.64
CA TYR A 53 4.25 14.12 24.05
C TYR A 53 3.82 13.90 25.51
N ASP A 54 3.52 12.65 25.90
CA ASP A 54 3.13 12.34 27.29
C ASP A 54 4.22 12.77 28.30
N LYS A 55 5.50 12.62 27.92
CA LYS A 55 6.63 13.06 28.76
C LYS A 55 6.77 14.58 28.80
N TYR A 56 6.42 15.26 27.71
CA TYR A 56 6.40 16.71 27.65
C TYR A 56 5.27 17.28 28.49
N ASP A 57 4.06 16.71 28.37
CA ASP A 57 2.86 17.18 29.06
C ASP A 57 3.03 17.17 30.58
N VAL A 58 3.53 16.05 31.13
CA VAL A 58 3.86 15.96 32.56
C VAL A 58 4.92 16.99 32.95
N LEU A 59 6.00 17.11 32.17
CA LEU A 59 7.07 18.05 32.46
C LEU A 59 6.61 19.51 32.41
N GLN A 60 5.75 19.85 31.45
CA GLN A 60 5.26 21.21 31.26
C GLN A 60 4.26 21.58 32.36
N THR A 61 3.41 20.64 32.77
CA THR A 61 2.53 20.78 33.95
C THR A 61 3.34 21.03 35.23
N ASP A 62 4.39 20.23 35.47
CA ASP A 62 5.31 20.46 36.59
C ASP A 62 5.94 21.86 36.55
N MET A 63 6.26 22.38 35.36
CA MET A 63 6.83 23.72 35.19
C MET A 63 5.81 24.84 35.42
N GLU A 64 4.56 24.63 35.02
CA GLU A 64 3.45 25.56 35.24
C GLU A 64 3.13 25.71 36.73
N GLU A 65 3.18 24.61 37.49
CA GLU A 65 2.94 24.60 38.94
C GLU A 65 4.09 25.22 39.76
N MET A 66 5.32 25.23 39.24
CA MET A 66 6.50 25.76 39.94
C MET A 66 6.63 27.29 39.89
N VAL A 67 5.81 27.99 39.11
CA VAL A 67 5.94 29.44 38.87
C VAL A 67 4.67 30.15 39.34
N ASP A 68 4.82 31.30 40.01
CA ASP A 68 3.69 32.10 40.49
C ASP A 68 2.81 32.65 39.35
N ASP A 69 3.43 33.00 38.22
CA ASP A 69 2.76 33.39 36.98
C ASP A 69 3.10 32.42 35.83
N PRO A 70 2.19 31.49 35.46
CA PRO A 70 2.44 30.51 34.41
C PRO A 70 2.20 31.03 32.98
N SER A 71 1.93 32.32 32.76
CA SER A 71 1.60 32.88 31.45
C SER A 71 2.63 32.53 30.35
N GLU A 72 3.92 32.62 30.65
CA GLU A 72 4.98 32.22 29.69
C GLU A 72 5.01 30.71 29.43
N GLN A 73 4.69 29.89 30.45
CA GLN A 73 4.66 28.43 30.30
C GLN A 73 3.49 27.99 29.43
N TYR A 74 2.33 28.63 29.55
CA TYR A 74 1.19 28.38 28.65
C TYR A 74 1.50 28.75 27.20
N ALA A 75 2.15 29.89 26.97
CA ALA A 75 2.57 30.29 25.63
C ALA A 75 3.58 29.28 25.01
N GLU A 76 4.51 28.78 25.81
CA GLU A 76 5.44 27.72 25.38
C GLU A 76 4.73 26.41 25.05
N ARG A 77 3.71 26.03 25.84
CA ARG A 77 2.87 24.85 25.58
C ARG A 77 2.13 24.99 24.25
N GLU A 78 1.47 26.11 24.03
CA GLU A 78 0.71 26.37 22.81
C GLU A 78 1.60 26.26 21.56
N GLU A 79 2.78 26.89 21.58
CA GLU A 79 3.70 26.85 20.43
C GLU A 79 4.25 25.44 20.20
N PHE A 80 4.56 24.69 21.26
CA PHE A 80 4.99 23.29 21.14
C PHE A 80 3.89 22.40 20.56
N GLU A 81 2.67 22.50 21.08
CA GLU A 81 1.52 21.70 20.65
C GLU A 81 1.15 21.96 19.20
N LYS A 82 1.16 23.23 18.79
CA LYS A 82 0.96 23.62 17.40
C LYS A 82 1.94 22.92 16.47
N GLN A 83 3.24 22.91 16.83
CA GLN A 83 4.26 22.21 16.04
C GLN A 83 4.06 20.70 16.08
N TYR A 84 3.79 20.13 17.24
CA TYR A 84 3.58 18.70 17.44
C TYR A 84 2.40 18.17 16.61
N TYR A 85 1.20 18.74 16.77
CA TYR A 85 0.01 18.27 16.08
C TYR A 85 0.11 18.43 14.57
N SER A 86 0.73 19.52 14.09
CA SER A 86 1.02 19.70 12.67
C SER A 86 1.90 18.58 12.10
N LEU A 87 2.97 18.21 12.82
CA LEU A 87 3.89 17.15 12.41
C LEU A 87 3.25 15.75 12.47
N VAL A 88 2.52 15.45 13.53
CA VAL A 88 1.81 14.18 13.70
C VAL A 88 0.78 13.99 12.58
N ALA A 89 -0.02 15.02 12.31
CA ALA A 89 -1.01 14.98 11.22
C ALA A 89 -0.32 14.77 9.87
N ALA A 90 0.77 15.50 9.60
CA ALA A 90 1.52 15.36 8.36
C ALA A 90 2.13 13.95 8.19
N ALA A 91 2.69 13.36 9.26
CA ALA A 91 3.22 12.00 9.22
C ALA A 91 2.13 10.97 8.93
N ARG A 92 1.00 11.03 9.64
CA ARG A 92 -0.14 10.12 9.45
C ARG A 92 -0.70 10.22 8.03
N GLN A 93 -0.82 11.44 7.50
CA GLN A 93 -1.29 11.66 6.13
C GLN A 93 -0.31 11.05 5.10
N LEU A 94 0.99 11.25 5.30
CA LEU A 94 2.03 10.69 4.43
C LEU A 94 1.99 9.16 4.42
N ILE A 95 1.87 8.51 5.59
CA ILE A 95 1.72 7.05 5.71
C ILE A 95 0.44 6.58 4.99
N SER A 96 -0.70 7.23 5.26
CA SER A 96 -1.98 6.89 4.64
C SER A 96 -1.91 6.99 3.11
N ASN A 97 -1.34 8.06 2.58
CA ASN A 97 -1.22 8.26 1.15
C ASN A 97 -0.28 7.24 0.51
N ALA A 98 0.86 6.95 1.14
CA ALA A 98 1.81 5.95 0.64
C ALA A 98 1.20 4.54 0.62
N ARG A 99 0.47 4.16 1.66
CA ARG A 99 -0.28 2.89 1.71
C ARG A 99 -1.41 2.85 0.68
N LYS A 100 -2.13 3.95 0.48
CA LYS A 100 -3.14 4.06 -0.60
C LYS A 100 -2.54 3.95 -1.98
N GLN A 101 -1.35 4.48 -2.23
CA GLN A 101 -0.63 4.29 -3.49
C GLN A 101 -0.18 2.84 -3.68
N ALA A 102 0.29 2.17 -2.61
CA ALA A 102 0.60 0.75 -2.64
C ALA A 102 -0.65 -0.11 -2.88
N SER A 103 -1.79 0.28 -2.30
CA SER A 103 -3.09 -0.39 -2.48
C SER A 103 -3.80 -0.01 -3.78
N GLY A 104 -3.57 1.18 -4.35
CA GLY A 104 -4.13 1.64 -5.63
C GLY A 104 -3.44 1.00 -6.85
N ASN A 105 -2.31 0.31 -6.62
CA ASN A 105 -1.81 -0.72 -7.53
C ASN A 105 -2.64 -2.02 -7.50
N SER A 106 -3.75 -2.06 -6.75
CA SER A 106 -4.69 -3.18 -6.79
C SER A 106 -5.24 -3.34 -8.21
N ILE A 107 -5.08 -4.55 -8.71
CA ILE A 107 -5.53 -5.08 -10.02
C ILE A 107 -6.98 -4.68 -10.37
N ALA A 108 -7.81 -4.35 -9.37
CA ALA A 108 -9.21 -3.96 -9.52
C ALA A 108 -9.44 -2.57 -10.16
N GLU A 109 -8.58 -1.56 -9.95
CA GLU A 109 -8.78 -0.24 -10.58
C GLU A 109 -8.42 -0.25 -12.07
N VAL A 110 -7.50 -1.13 -12.47
CA VAL A 110 -7.01 -1.23 -13.85
C VAL A 110 -8.05 -1.88 -14.78
N GLN A 111 -8.94 -2.73 -14.27
CA GLN A 111 -9.99 -3.37 -15.09
C GLN A 111 -11.09 -2.39 -15.53
N ASN A 112 -11.30 -1.28 -14.80
CA ASN A 112 -12.35 -0.30 -15.07
C ASN A 112 -11.83 1.10 -15.47
N ALA A 113 -10.52 1.35 -15.38
CA ALA A 113 -9.93 2.58 -15.89
C ALA A 113 -9.90 2.59 -17.43
N ASN A 114 -10.30 3.70 -18.05
CA ASN A 114 -10.14 3.88 -19.50
C ASN A 114 -8.65 3.78 -19.86
N VAL A 115 -8.26 2.68 -20.51
CA VAL A 115 -6.88 2.31 -20.87
C VAL A 115 -6.15 3.43 -21.64
N ASN A 116 -6.90 4.31 -22.31
CA ASN A 116 -6.35 5.45 -23.05
C ASN A 116 -5.88 6.62 -22.16
N ASN A 117 -6.29 6.68 -20.90
CA ASN A 117 -5.93 7.76 -19.96
C ASN A 117 -4.82 7.37 -18.98
N LEU A 118 -4.29 6.13 -19.09
CA LEU A 118 -3.21 5.64 -18.25
C LEU A 118 -1.85 6.10 -18.80
N GLN A 119 -0.91 6.44 -17.90
CA GLN A 119 0.49 6.64 -18.28
C GLN A 119 1.04 5.40 -19.01
N ARG A 120 1.94 5.60 -19.98
CA ARG A 120 2.44 4.56 -20.90
C ARG A 120 2.89 3.27 -20.18
N PHE A 121 3.60 3.40 -19.07
CA PHE A 121 4.06 2.27 -18.27
C PHE A 121 2.89 1.45 -17.69
N ARG A 122 1.92 2.12 -17.08
CA ARG A 122 0.71 1.49 -16.51
C ARG A 122 -0.13 0.78 -17.56
N ARG A 123 -0.22 1.32 -18.77
CA ARG A 123 -0.87 0.67 -19.90
C ARG A 123 -0.20 -0.64 -20.29
N ILE A 124 1.14 -0.69 -20.29
CA ILE A 124 1.90 -1.91 -20.59
C ILE A 124 1.69 -2.95 -19.48
N GLU A 125 1.72 -2.54 -18.21
CA GLU A 125 1.45 -3.45 -17.08
C GLU A 125 0.05 -4.06 -17.15
N CYS A 126 -0.97 -3.24 -17.41
CA CYS A 126 -2.34 -3.68 -17.62
C CYS A 126 -2.44 -4.76 -18.70
N LEU A 127 -1.84 -4.52 -19.87
CA LEU A 127 -1.86 -5.47 -20.99
C LEU A 127 -1.17 -6.79 -20.64
N LYS A 128 -0.03 -6.73 -19.95
CA LYS A 128 0.69 -7.93 -19.48
C LYS A 128 -0.17 -8.74 -18.52
N GLN A 129 -0.77 -8.10 -17.51
CA GLN A 129 -1.60 -8.78 -16.51
C GLN A 129 -2.84 -9.41 -17.14
N HIS A 130 -3.57 -8.66 -17.99
CA HIS A 130 -4.73 -9.18 -18.71
C HIS A 130 -4.37 -10.39 -19.59
N PHE A 131 -3.25 -10.30 -20.31
CA PHE A 131 -2.74 -11.40 -21.10
C PHE A 131 -2.47 -12.64 -20.23
N TRP A 132 -1.69 -12.50 -19.15
CA TRP A 132 -1.34 -13.64 -18.29
C TRP A 132 -2.53 -14.25 -17.57
N SER A 133 -3.48 -13.42 -17.13
CA SER A 133 -4.73 -13.89 -16.53
C SER A 133 -5.52 -14.76 -17.50
N ARG A 134 -5.66 -14.33 -18.76
CA ARG A 134 -6.37 -15.13 -19.77
C ARG A 134 -5.56 -16.36 -20.18
N PHE A 135 -4.26 -16.20 -20.39
CA PHE A 135 -3.37 -17.28 -20.79
C PHE A 135 -3.36 -18.41 -19.77
N SER A 136 -3.28 -18.11 -18.47
CA SER A 136 -3.25 -19.16 -17.44
C SER A 136 -4.52 -20.00 -17.40
N HIS A 137 -5.70 -19.38 -17.61
CA HIS A 137 -6.98 -20.09 -17.64
C HIS A 137 -7.09 -21.00 -18.87
N GLU A 138 -6.70 -20.52 -20.05
CA GLU A 138 -6.80 -21.26 -21.31
C GLU A 138 -5.68 -22.30 -21.48
N TYR A 139 -4.52 -22.06 -20.89
CA TYR A 139 -3.34 -22.92 -21.03
C TYR A 139 -3.60 -24.34 -20.49
N ILE A 140 -4.37 -24.45 -19.40
CA ILE A 140 -4.77 -25.76 -18.83
C ILE A 140 -5.62 -26.54 -19.84
N LEU A 141 -6.51 -25.88 -20.58
CA LEU A 141 -7.33 -26.51 -21.62
C LEU A 141 -6.47 -26.98 -22.80
N TRP A 142 -5.39 -26.27 -23.12
CA TRP A 142 -4.44 -26.67 -24.15
C TRP A 142 -3.59 -27.89 -23.75
N LEU A 143 -3.31 -28.07 -22.46
CA LEU A 143 -2.60 -29.25 -21.95
C LEU A 143 -3.47 -30.51 -21.93
N GLN A 144 -4.80 -30.36 -21.93
CA GLN A 144 -5.69 -31.51 -22.08
C GLN A 144 -5.62 -32.05 -23.52
N GLN A 145 -4.86 -33.14 -23.69
CA GLN A 145 -4.95 -33.93 -24.91
C GLN A 145 -6.39 -34.45 -25.08
N ARG A 146 -7.08 -33.97 -26.11
CA ARG A 146 -8.36 -34.56 -26.53
C ARG A 146 -8.08 -35.94 -27.08
N THR A 147 -8.34 -36.98 -26.28
CA THR A 147 -8.29 -38.37 -26.72
C THR A 147 -9.40 -38.59 -27.75
N LYS A 148 -9.07 -38.47 -29.03
CA LYS A 148 -9.86 -39.14 -30.07
C LYS A 148 -9.62 -40.64 -29.94
N TRP A 149 -10.61 -41.44 -30.34
CA TRP A 149 -10.54 -42.89 -30.45
C TRP A 149 -9.25 -43.31 -31.19
N LEU A 150 -8.20 -43.64 -30.43
CA LEU A 150 -6.85 -43.96 -30.92
C LEU A 150 -6.69 -45.45 -31.23
N ARG A 151 -7.65 -46.28 -30.83
CA ARG A 151 -7.66 -47.73 -31.04
C ARG A 151 -8.87 -48.11 -31.88
N SER A 152 -8.67 -48.97 -32.88
CA SER A 152 -9.78 -49.62 -33.57
C SER A 152 -10.54 -50.49 -32.57
N SER A 153 -11.84 -50.22 -32.42
CA SER A 153 -12.73 -51.05 -31.61
C SER A 153 -13.08 -52.30 -32.42
N GLY A 154 -12.24 -53.33 -32.34
CA GLY A 154 -12.54 -54.69 -32.80
C GLY A 154 -12.69 -54.90 -34.30
N GLU A 155 -12.91 -56.17 -34.68
CA GLU A 155 -13.23 -56.60 -36.05
C GLU A 155 -14.72 -56.29 -36.32
N LEU A 156 -15.01 -55.65 -37.45
CA LEU A 156 -16.38 -55.27 -37.83
C LEU A 156 -17.14 -56.52 -38.32
N THR A 157 -18.19 -56.93 -37.61
CA THR A 157 -19.05 -58.04 -38.03
C THR A 157 -20.25 -57.55 -38.83
N GLU A 158 -20.76 -58.40 -39.72
CA GLU A 158 -21.99 -58.13 -40.48
C GLU A 158 -23.17 -57.85 -39.53
N GLY A 159 -23.90 -56.76 -39.77
CA GLY A 159 -24.98 -56.27 -38.90
C GLY A 159 -24.57 -55.15 -37.93
N THR A 160 -23.28 -54.77 -37.87
CA THR A 160 -22.81 -53.66 -37.04
C THR A 160 -23.13 -52.30 -37.66
N LEU A 161 -23.81 -51.43 -36.90
CA LEU A 161 -24.11 -50.05 -37.33
C LEU A 161 -22.85 -49.17 -37.25
N VAL A 162 -22.49 -48.52 -38.35
CA VAL A 162 -21.33 -47.63 -38.43
C VAL A 162 -21.74 -46.24 -38.93
N VAL A 163 -21.08 -45.20 -38.44
CA VAL A 163 -21.25 -43.82 -38.92
C VAL A 163 -20.13 -43.51 -39.90
N ILE A 164 -20.50 -43.17 -41.14
CA ILE A 164 -19.55 -42.80 -42.18
C ILE A 164 -19.33 -41.29 -42.12
N LYS A 165 -18.11 -40.86 -41.77
CA LYS A 165 -17.75 -39.44 -41.76
C LYS A 165 -16.93 -39.10 -43.00
N ASP A 166 -17.56 -38.49 -44.00
CA ASP A 166 -16.86 -37.89 -45.13
C ASP A 166 -16.22 -36.55 -44.72
N LYS A 167 -14.99 -36.31 -45.19
CA LYS A 167 -14.20 -35.10 -44.90
C LYS A 167 -14.68 -33.91 -45.72
N GLY A 168 -15.38 -34.13 -46.84
CA GLY A 168 -15.87 -33.08 -47.74
C GLY A 168 -17.28 -32.58 -47.43
N SER A 169 -18.01 -33.17 -46.47
CA SER A 169 -19.40 -32.83 -46.23
C SER A 169 -19.59 -31.50 -45.48
N PRO A 170 -20.63 -30.71 -45.80
CA PRO A 170 -20.97 -29.50 -45.07
C PRO A 170 -21.34 -29.81 -43.60
N PRO A 171 -21.17 -28.86 -42.67
CA PRO A 171 -21.67 -29.00 -41.30
C PRO A 171 -23.17 -29.35 -41.30
N LEU A 172 -23.59 -30.27 -40.44
CA LEU A 172 -24.98 -30.73 -40.22
C LEU A 172 -25.56 -31.70 -41.27
N LEU A 173 -24.79 -32.15 -42.27
CA LEU A 173 -25.22 -33.19 -43.19
C LEU A 173 -24.60 -34.54 -42.79
N TRP A 174 -25.43 -35.48 -42.34
CA TRP A 174 -25.04 -36.83 -41.91
C TRP A 174 -25.67 -37.82 -42.89
N LEU A 175 -24.86 -38.71 -43.48
CA LEU A 175 -25.29 -39.79 -44.37
C LEU A 175 -25.29 -41.12 -43.64
#